data_AF-A0A2G8L7X6-F1
#
_entry.id   AF-A0A2G8L7X6-F1
#
_cell.length_a   1.000
_cell.length_b   1.000
_cell.length_c   1.000
_cell.angle_alpha   90.00
_cell.angle_beta   90.00
_cell.angle_gamma   90.00
#
_symmetry.space_group_name_H-M   'P 1'
#
loop_
_entity.id
_entity.type
_entity.pdbx_description
1 polymer ?
#
loop_
_entity_poly.entity_id
_entity_poly.type
_entity_poly.pdbx_seq_one_letter_code
_entity_poly.pdbx_strand_id
1 'polypeptide(L)'
;MSSSAIARVCETVNCTKEAKLQCPTCIKLGIEGSFFCEQDCFKGSWKQHKQVHKKERMKNILQEQNEAAQTWPGYFFSGPLRPHLKSPTRTVPEGIEKPDYADHPK
;
A
#
# COMPACT_ATOMS: atom_id res chain seq x y z
N MET A 1 -25.48 -26.64 -13.69
CA MET A 1 -25.73 -25.46 -12.85
C MET A 1 -25.21 -24.25 -13.61
N SER A 2 -26.07 -23.54 -14.33
CA SER A 2 -25.68 -22.38 -15.14
C SER A 2 -25.33 -21.21 -14.23
N SER A 3 -24.05 -20.87 -14.18
CA SER A 3 -23.58 -19.67 -13.50
C SER A 3 -23.97 -18.46 -14.36
N SER A 4 -24.90 -17.64 -13.86
CA SER A 4 -25.30 -16.39 -14.51
C SER A 4 -24.11 -15.43 -14.45
N ALA A 5 -23.41 -15.26 -15.57
CA ALA A 5 -22.31 -14.33 -15.69
C ALA A 5 -22.87 -12.91 -15.58
N ILE A 6 -22.64 -12.25 -14.44
CA ILE A 6 -22.86 -10.81 -14.32
C ILE A 6 -21.94 -10.15 -15.36
N ALA A 7 -22.51 -9.67 -16.46
CA ALA A 7 -21.80 -8.92 -17.47
C ALA A 7 -21.23 -7.65 -16.83
N ARG A 8 -19.92 -7.64 -16.57
CA ARG A 8 -19.22 -6.48 -16.03
C ARG A 8 -18.92 -5.53 -17.18
N VAL A 9 -19.18 -4.24 -17.00
CA VAL A 9 -18.92 -3.20 -18.01
C VAL A 9 -17.51 -2.65 -17.83
N CYS A 10 -16.90 -2.15 -18.92
CA CYS A 10 -15.60 -1.51 -18.87
C CYS A 10 -15.59 -0.29 -17.93
N GLU A 11 -14.55 -0.17 -17.11
CA GLU A 11 -14.37 0.92 -16.15
C GLU A 11 -13.77 2.19 -16.78
N THR A 12 -13.44 2.15 -18.08
CA THR A 12 -12.86 3.31 -18.78
C THR A 12 -13.92 4.35 -19.07
N VAL A 13 -13.62 5.62 -18.77
CA VAL A 13 -14.53 6.74 -19.03
C VAL A 13 -14.91 6.75 -20.51
N ASN A 14 -16.21 6.82 -20.79
CA ASN A 14 -16.82 6.74 -22.13
C ASN A 14 -16.75 5.37 -22.84
N CYS A 15 -16.56 4.27 -22.10
CA CYS A 15 -16.65 2.92 -22.66
C CYS A 15 -17.78 2.12 -21.98
N THR A 16 -18.77 1.68 -22.76
CA THR A 16 -19.90 0.85 -22.30
C THR A 16 -19.81 -0.60 -22.78
N LYS A 17 -18.66 -1.00 -23.35
CA LYS A 17 -18.44 -2.35 -23.84
C LYS A 17 -18.32 -3.34 -22.67
N GLU A 18 -18.71 -4.58 -22.92
CA GLU A 18 -18.53 -5.68 -21.97
C GLU A 18 -17.05 -5.91 -21.67
N ALA A 19 -16.72 -6.04 -20.40
CA ALA A 19 -15.36 -6.27 -19.93
C ALA A 19 -14.99 -7.74 -20.02
N LYS A 20 -13.82 -8.01 -20.60
CA LYS A 20 -13.25 -9.36 -20.77
C LYS A 20 -11.90 -9.52 -20.09
N LEU A 21 -11.30 -8.40 -19.66
CA LEU A 21 -9.96 -8.34 -19.08
C LEU A 21 -10.01 -7.74 -17.69
N GLN A 22 -9.06 -8.15 -16.84
CA GLN A 22 -8.86 -7.62 -15.50
C GLN A 22 -7.39 -7.23 -15.29
N CYS A 23 -7.14 -6.31 -14.34
CA CYS A 23 -5.79 -5.92 -13.98
C CYS A 23 -5.12 -7.01 -13.12
N PRO A 24 -3.98 -7.59 -13.54
CA PRO A 24 -3.33 -8.66 -12.77
C PRO A 24 -2.82 -8.18 -11.41
N THR A 25 -2.49 -6.89 -11.27
CA THR A 25 -2.08 -6.30 -9.98
C THR A 25 -3.26 -6.16 -9.02
N CYS A 26 -4.45 -5.77 -9.51
CA CYS A 26 -5.66 -5.72 -8.68
C CYS A 26 -6.02 -7.09 -8.14
N ILE A 27 -5.94 -8.13 -8.98
CA ILE A 27 -6.19 -9.51 -8.55
C ILE A 27 -5.24 -9.91 -7.41
N LYS A 28 -3.93 -9.62 -7.55
CA LYS A 28 -2.94 -9.89 -6.50
C LYS A 28 -3.17 -9.12 -5.22
N LEU A 29 -3.65 -7.87 -5.33
CA LEU A 29 -3.94 -7.00 -4.20
C LEU A 29 -5.35 -7.19 -3.62
N GLY A 30 -6.17 -8.10 -4.17
CA GLY A 30 -7.54 -8.31 -3.74
C GLY A 30 -8.49 -7.14 -4.01
N ILE A 31 -8.13 -6.24 -4.93
CA ILE A 31 -8.93 -5.05 -5.26
C ILE A 31 -10.02 -5.48 -6.25
N GLU A 32 -11.27 -5.51 -5.79
CA GLU A 32 -12.42 -5.80 -6.63
C GLU A 32 -12.74 -4.61 -7.56
N GLY A 33 -13.07 -4.88 -8.83
CA GLY A 33 -13.65 -3.88 -9.72
C GLY A 33 -12.83 -3.50 -10.96
N SER A 34 -11.58 -3.95 -11.10
CA SER A 34 -10.76 -3.58 -12.27
C SER A 34 -11.18 -4.36 -13.53
N PHE A 35 -12.08 -3.79 -14.33
CA PHE A 35 -12.66 -4.47 -15.50
C PHE A 35 -12.47 -3.64 -16.78
N PHE A 36 -11.90 -4.27 -17.81
CA PHE A 36 -11.58 -3.64 -19.09
C PHE A 36 -12.07 -4.48 -20.26
N CYS A 37 -12.56 -3.84 -21.33
CA CYS A 37 -12.94 -4.55 -22.54
C CYS A 37 -11.73 -4.94 -23.40
N GLU A 38 -10.68 -4.11 -23.43
CA GLU A 38 -9.52 -4.27 -24.32
C GLU A 38 -8.27 -3.53 -23.77
N GLN A 39 -7.10 -3.79 -24.37
CA GLN A 39 -5.81 -3.20 -23.98
C GLN A 39 -5.77 -1.67 -24.13
N ASP A 40 -6.47 -1.09 -25.10
CA ASP A 40 -6.50 0.37 -25.29
C ASP A 40 -7.23 1.07 -24.15
N CYS A 41 -8.35 0.51 -23.71
CA CYS A 41 -9.07 0.99 -22.53
C CYS A 41 -8.23 0.83 -21.26
N PHE A 42 -7.49 -0.27 -21.12
CA PHE A 42 -6.55 -0.46 -20.01
C PHE A 42 -5.43 0.60 -19.99
N LYS A 43 -4.79 0.86 -21.14
CA LYS A 43 -3.72 1.87 -21.26
C LYS A 43 -4.25 3.30 -21.06
N GLY A 44 -5.42 3.62 -21.60
CA GLY A 44 -6.06 4.92 -21.45
C GLY A 44 -6.43 5.22 -19.99
N SER A 45 -6.94 4.22 -19.26
CA SER A 45 -7.30 4.35 -17.84
C SER A 45 -6.11 4.27 -16.89
N TRP A 46 -4.94 3.79 -17.33
CA TRP A 46 -3.76 3.52 -16.49
C TRP A 46 -3.39 4.65 -15.50
N LYS A 47 -3.41 5.91 -15.96
CA LYS A 47 -3.04 7.06 -15.12
C LYS A 47 -3.97 7.23 -13.92
N GLN A 48 -5.27 7.05 -14.13
CA GLN A 48 -6.29 7.13 -13.08
C GLN A 48 -6.30 5.85 -12.24
N HIS A 49 -6.20 4.68 -12.89
CA HIS A 49 -6.23 3.38 -12.24
C HIS A 49 -5.05 3.16 -11.27
N LYS A 50 -3.84 3.65 -11.60
CA LYS A 50 -2.68 3.56 -10.70
C LYS A 50 -2.90 4.28 -9.36
N GLN A 51 -3.78 5.28 -9.31
CA GLN A 51 -4.14 5.95 -8.05
C GLN A 51 -4.96 5.05 -7.13
N VAL A 52 -5.78 4.15 -7.69
CA VAL A 52 -6.52 3.14 -6.92
C VAL A 52 -5.54 2.23 -6.19
N HIS A 53 -4.48 1.75 -6.87
CA HIS A 53 -3.43 0.96 -6.22
C HIS A 53 -2.76 1.71 -5.06
N LYS A 54 -2.52 3.03 -5.19
CA LYS A 54 -1.93 3.83 -4.12
C LYS A 54 -2.88 3.92 -2.91
N LYS A 55 -4.17 4.14 -3.13
CA LYS A 55 -5.19 4.27 -2.07
C LYS A 55 -5.38 2.97 -1.30
N GLU A 56 -5.54 1.85 -1.98
CA GLU A 56 -5.72 0.55 -1.32
C GLU A 56 -4.48 0.12 -0.54
N ARG A 57 -3.28 0.43 -1.05
CA ARG A 57 -2.04 0.22 -0.30
C ARG A 57 -1.99 1.05 1.00
N MET A 58 -2.48 2.29 0.97
CA MET A 58 -2.58 3.13 2.19
C MET A 58 -3.62 2.58 3.17
N LYS A 59 -4.78 2.12 2.69
CA LYS A 59 -5.81 1.52 3.53
C LYS A 59 -5.30 0.28 4.27
N ASN A 60 -4.60 -0.62 3.58
CA ASN A 60 -4.00 -1.81 4.22
C ASN A 60 -3.03 -1.43 5.36
N ILE A 61 -2.23 -0.36 5.18
CA ILE A 61 -1.33 0.14 6.23
C ILE A 61 -2.11 0.73 7.42
N LEU A 62 -3.20 1.46 7.17
CA LEU A 62 -4.03 2.04 8.22
C LEU A 62 -4.89 0.98 8.93
N GLN A 63 -5.24 -0.11 8.27
CA GLN A 63 -6.01 -1.19 8.88
C GLN A 63 -5.13 -2.11 9.73
N GLU A 64 -3.84 -2.24 9.42
CA GLU A 64 -2.82 -2.88 10.28
C GLU A 64 -2.40 -2.02 11.49
N GLN A 65 -3.20 -1.03 11.93
CA GLN A 65 -2.88 -0.10 13.03
C GLN A 65 -2.64 -0.81 14.38
N ASN A 66 -1.40 -1.28 14.54
CA ASN A 66 -0.54 -0.89 15.64
C ASN A 66 -0.09 0.56 15.41
N GLU A 67 0.03 1.32 16.49
CA GLU A 67 0.43 2.75 16.58
C GLU A 67 1.68 3.12 15.73
N ALA A 68 2.49 2.13 15.33
CA ALA A 68 3.65 2.25 14.46
C ALA A 68 3.39 2.91 13.09
N ALA A 69 2.19 2.74 12.52
CA ALA A 69 1.86 3.31 11.21
C ALA A 69 1.69 4.85 11.26
N GLN A 70 1.34 5.42 12.43
CA GLN A 70 1.25 6.87 12.61
C GLN A 70 2.63 7.54 12.62
N THR A 71 3.65 6.84 13.11
CA THR A 71 5.01 7.39 13.25
C THR A 71 5.73 7.57 11.92
N TRP A 72 5.31 6.86 10.86
CA TRP A 72 5.99 6.86 9.55
C TRP A 72 5.02 7.03 8.37
N PRO A 73 4.35 8.18 8.25
CA PRO A 73 3.35 8.40 7.22
C PRO A 73 3.97 8.29 5.82
N GLY A 74 3.47 7.36 5.01
CA GLY A 74 3.90 7.17 3.61
C GLY A 74 5.20 6.39 3.42
N TYR A 75 5.85 5.91 4.48
CA TYR A 75 6.97 4.97 4.36
C TYR A 75 6.46 3.55 4.11
N PHE A 76 7.12 2.83 3.21
CA PHE A 76 6.76 1.47 2.83
C PHE A 76 7.79 0.47 3.33
N PHE A 77 7.41 -0.34 4.32
CA PHE A 77 8.23 -1.46 4.77
C PHE A 77 8.28 -2.54 3.68
N SER A 78 9.48 -3.06 3.41
CA SER A 78 9.71 -4.11 2.40
C SER A 78 9.35 -5.52 2.89
N GLY A 79 9.09 -5.68 4.19
CA GLY A 79 8.80 -6.96 4.82
C GLY A 79 7.83 -6.84 6.00
N PRO A 80 7.68 -7.89 6.82
CA PRO A 80 6.70 -7.93 7.91
C PRO A 80 7.11 -7.12 9.15
N LEU A 81 8.38 -6.75 9.28
CA LEU A 81 8.86 -5.99 10.44
C LEU A 81 8.24 -4.59 10.49
N ARG A 82 7.90 -4.15 11.71
CA ARG A 82 7.32 -2.82 12.00
C ARG A 82 8.04 -2.17 13.19
N PRO A 83 8.15 -0.84 13.21
CA PRO A 83 8.65 -0.11 14.38
C PRO A 83 7.78 -0.39 15.60
N HIS A 84 8.40 -0.37 16.78
CA HIS A 84 7.68 -0.47 18.05
C HIS A 84 8.16 0.64 18.99
N LEU A 85 7.42 0.86 20.08
CA LEU A 85 7.79 1.85 21.08
C LEU A 85 9.18 1.54 21.63
N LYS A 86 10.06 2.55 21.66
CA LYS A 86 11.41 2.42 22.20
C LYS A 86 11.40 2.73 23.70
N SER A 87 12.13 1.94 24.48
CA SER A 87 12.39 2.27 25.88
C SER A 87 13.29 3.52 25.99
N PRO A 88 13.31 4.21 27.13
CA PRO A 88 14.30 5.24 27.43
C PRO A 88 15.73 4.71 27.29
N THR A 89 16.67 5.62 27.01
CA THR A 89 18.11 5.31 26.98
C THR A 89 18.57 4.88 28.37
N ARG A 90 19.38 3.81 28.43
CA ARG A 90 19.96 3.34 29.70
C ARG A 90 21.07 4.28 30.17
N THR A 91 21.19 4.45 31.48
CA THR A 91 22.27 5.24 32.08
C THR A 91 23.57 4.45 32.07
N VAL A 92 24.67 5.12 31.68
CA VAL A 92 26.02 4.55 31.77
C VAL A 92 26.54 4.82 33.20
N PRO A 93 27.03 3.80 33.91
CA PRO A 93 27.64 3.98 35.24
C PRO A 93 28.81 4.97 35.22
N GLU A 94 29.03 5.61 36.37
CA GLU A 94 30.15 6.52 36.57
C GLU A 94 31.49 5.77 36.52
N GLY A 95 32.55 6.44 36.05
CA GLY A 95 33.91 5.89 35.96
C GLY A 95 34.25 5.19 34.64
N ILE A 96 33.29 5.04 33.72
CA ILE A 96 33.55 4.55 32.35
C ILE A 96 33.90 5.73 31.45
N GLU A 97 35.05 5.66 30.77
CA GLU A 97 35.43 6.68 29.79
C GLU A 97 34.41 6.73 28.65
N LYS A 98 33.89 7.93 28.41
CA LYS A 98 32.93 8.17 27.33
C LYS A 98 33.69 8.57 26.05
N PRO A 99 33.29 8.06 24.88
CA PRO A 99 33.81 8.56 23.60
C PRO A 99 33.32 10.00 23.32
N ASP A 100 33.97 10.66 22.38
CA ASP A 100 33.69 12.05 21.96
C ASP A 100 32.25 12.27 21.47
N TYR A 101 31.62 11.24 20.89
CA TYR A 101 30.23 11.29 20.42
C TYR A 101 29.18 11.02 21.51
N ALA A 102 29.57 10.67 22.74
CA ALA A 102 28.63 10.21 23.77
C ALA A 102 27.59 11.27 24.17
N ASP A 103 28.02 12.53 24.23
CA ASP A 103 27.20 13.67 24.64
C ASP A 103 27.01 14.68 23.46
N HIS A 104 27.20 14.23 22.21
CA HIS A 104 27.03 15.09 21.02
C HIS A 104 25.55 15.52 20.88
N PRO A 105 25.27 16.80 20.58
CA PRO A 105 23.89 17.26 20.40
C PRO A 105 23.18 16.52 19.26
N LYS A 106 21.86 16.35 19.44
CA LYS A 106 20.95 15.77 18.45
C LYS A 106 20.51 16.78 17.41
#